data_AF-A0A9D5CXA8-F1
#
_entry.id   AF-A0A9D5CXA8-F1
#
_cell.length_a   1.000
_cell.length_b   1.000
_cell.length_c   1.000
_cell.angle_alpha   90.00
_cell.angle_beta   90.00
_cell.angle_gamma   90.00
#
_symmetry.space_group_name_H-M   'P 1'
#
loop_
_entity.id
_entity.type
_entity.pdbx_description
1 polymer ?
#
loop_
_entity_poly.entity_id
_entity_poly.type
_entity_poly.pdbx_seq_one_letter_code
_entity_poly.pdbx_strand_id
1 'polypeptide(L)'
;MEETTGNTRAGIVGTIDLRAGDVTGAVDLTGKVHLLPCSIKHDGPCPVSHYFKPKPSGVLVDGLNVEEAFFRGRKLQGVTVALPEGFQGYVLGKKKVEGGKSSEAMDGDSSCWQSRAEFGNFTYWNHDTMPSKEDPILRCFHWFSIANALHKPVNAEELASTSSIDGPWPTNSVSSAKVKEVHTF
;
A
#
# COMPACT_ATOMS: atom_id res chain seq x y z
N MET A 1 -47.53 -9.50 26.26
CA MET A 1 -46.12 -9.03 26.26
C MET A 1 -45.61 -9.32 24.87
N GLU A 2 -45.48 -8.27 24.08
CA GLU A 2 -45.16 -8.32 22.66
C GLU A 2 -43.64 -8.29 22.53
N GLU A 3 -43.05 -9.39 22.04
CA GLU A 3 -41.61 -9.52 21.86
C GLU A 3 -41.24 -8.79 20.56
N THR A 4 -40.67 -7.60 20.70
CA THR A 4 -40.25 -6.76 19.57
C THR A 4 -38.99 -7.36 18.96
N THR A 5 -39.10 -7.97 17.78
CA THR A 5 -37.96 -8.45 17.00
C THR A 5 -37.08 -7.26 16.62
N GLY A 6 -35.85 -7.28 17.14
CA GLY A 6 -34.82 -6.30 16.85
C GLY A 6 -34.50 -6.28 15.36
N ASN A 7 -34.74 -5.14 14.73
CA ASN A 7 -34.41 -4.84 13.35
C ASN A 7 -32.87 -4.82 13.17
N THR A 8 -32.27 -5.94 12.79
CA THR A 8 -30.87 -6.00 12.38
C THR A 8 -30.72 -5.21 11.08
N ARG A 9 -30.13 -4.01 11.13
CA ARG A 9 -29.73 -3.27 9.92
C ARG A 9 -28.81 -4.19 9.11
N ALA A 10 -29.31 -4.69 7.99
CA ALA A 10 -28.49 -5.40 7.01
C ALA A 10 -27.36 -4.45 6.58
N GLY A 11 -26.10 -4.87 6.79
CA GLY A 11 -24.94 -4.13 6.32
C GLY A 11 -24.94 -4.06 4.79
N ILE A 12 -24.33 -3.02 4.23
CA ILE A 12 -24.12 -2.93 2.78
C ILE A 12 -23.01 -3.93 2.42
N VAL A 13 -23.34 -4.89 1.56
CA VAL A 13 -22.39 -5.92 1.09
C VAL A 13 -21.89 -5.53 -0.28
N GLY A 14 -20.56 -5.42 -0.43
CA GLY A 14 -19.88 -5.19 -1.71
C GLY A 14 -19.03 -6.38 -2.15
N THR A 15 -18.80 -6.47 -3.45
CA THR A 15 -17.94 -7.50 -4.06
C THR A 15 -16.84 -6.84 -4.88
N ILE A 16 -15.63 -7.37 -4.78
CA ILE A 16 -14.48 -6.95 -5.59
C ILE A 16 -13.99 -8.17 -6.36
N ASP A 17 -14.07 -8.12 -7.68
CA ASP A 17 -13.52 -9.14 -8.55
C ASP A 17 -12.08 -8.79 -8.92
N LEU A 18 -11.13 -9.53 -8.34
CA LEU A 18 -9.70 -9.39 -8.60
C LEU A 18 -9.21 -10.29 -9.75
N ARG A 19 -10.08 -11.13 -10.33
CA ARG A 19 -9.70 -12.02 -11.44
C ARG A 19 -9.48 -11.19 -12.69
N ALA A 20 -8.22 -10.81 -12.87
CA ALA A 20 -7.69 -10.36 -14.14
C ALA A 20 -7.81 -11.49 -15.17
N GLY A 21 -8.74 -11.36 -16.13
CA GLY A 21 -8.44 -11.85 -17.48
C GLY A 21 -9.23 -13.00 -18.09
N ASP A 22 -10.47 -13.29 -17.73
CA ASP A 22 -11.25 -14.28 -18.52
C ASP A 22 -12.13 -13.68 -19.64
N VAL A 23 -12.28 -12.35 -19.71
CA VAL A 23 -13.05 -11.72 -20.82
C VAL A 23 -12.41 -10.46 -21.41
N THR A 24 -11.63 -9.70 -20.64
CA THR A 24 -10.73 -8.63 -21.16
C THR A 24 -9.53 -8.50 -20.21
N GLY A 25 -8.31 -8.71 -20.73
CA GLY A 25 -7.10 -8.84 -19.90
C GLY A 25 -6.83 -7.61 -19.03
N ALA A 26 -6.49 -7.84 -17.75
CA ALA A 26 -6.05 -6.73 -16.89
C ALA A 26 -4.76 -6.13 -17.43
N VAL A 27 -4.68 -4.80 -17.36
CA VAL A 27 -3.52 -4.06 -17.85
C VAL A 27 -2.44 -4.03 -16.77
N ASP A 28 -1.22 -4.43 -17.10
CA ASP A 28 -0.06 -4.21 -16.23
C ASP A 28 0.45 -2.77 -16.35
N LEU A 29 0.38 -2.05 -15.24
CA LEU A 29 0.82 -0.67 -15.05
C LEU A 29 2.13 -0.57 -14.26
N THR A 30 2.84 -1.68 -14.04
CA THR A 30 4.16 -1.67 -13.42
C THR A 30 5.09 -0.69 -14.17
N GLY A 31 5.71 0.23 -13.42
CA GLY A 31 6.56 1.30 -13.95
C GLY A 31 5.81 2.51 -14.53
N LYS A 32 4.47 2.55 -14.45
CA LYS A 32 3.63 3.61 -15.05
C LYS A 32 2.75 4.36 -14.05
N VAL A 33 2.79 3.98 -12.77
CA VAL A 33 2.01 4.61 -11.70
C VAL A 33 2.86 5.68 -11.02
N HIS A 34 2.32 6.90 -10.93
CA HIS A 34 3.01 8.05 -10.35
C HIS A 34 2.19 8.71 -9.24
N LEU A 35 2.79 8.86 -8.06
CA LEU A 35 2.25 9.64 -6.95
C LEU A 35 2.89 11.04 -6.96
N LEU A 36 2.13 12.05 -7.38
CA LEU A 36 2.61 13.43 -7.47
C LEU A 36 2.42 14.18 -6.13
N PRO A 37 3.29 15.16 -5.79
CA PRO A 37 3.17 15.96 -4.57
C PRO A 37 2.16 17.11 -4.76
N CYS A 38 1.06 16.85 -5.46
CA CYS A 38 -0.01 17.82 -5.66
C CYS A 38 -1.34 17.14 -6.01
N SER A 39 -2.43 17.85 -5.77
CA SER A 39 -3.77 17.40 -6.16
C SER A 39 -4.15 17.96 -7.53
N ILE A 40 -4.51 17.08 -8.45
CA ILE A 40 -5.06 17.44 -9.76
C ILE A 40 -6.59 17.33 -9.67
N LYS A 41 -7.29 18.44 -9.96
CA LYS A 41 -8.78 18.48 -9.85
C LYS A 41 -9.49 17.74 -10.99
N HIS A 42 -8.81 17.51 -12.10
CA HIS A 42 -9.35 16.79 -13.24
C HIS A 42 -9.14 15.29 -13.04
N ASP A 43 -10.24 14.53 -13.11
CA ASP A 43 -10.23 13.07 -13.14
C ASP A 43 -10.70 12.60 -14.53
N GLY A 44 -9.79 12.01 -15.30
CA GLY A 44 -10.04 11.64 -16.69
C GLY A 44 -8.78 11.26 -17.47
N PRO A 45 -8.93 10.85 -18.74
CA PRO A 45 -7.80 10.49 -19.60
C PRO A 45 -6.80 11.63 -19.75
N CYS A 46 -5.51 11.33 -19.62
CA CYS A 46 -4.42 12.29 -19.74
C CYS A 46 -3.25 11.67 -20.53
N PRO A 47 -2.65 12.40 -21.49
CA PRO A 47 -1.51 11.93 -22.28
C PRO A 47 -0.19 11.93 -21.47
N VAL A 48 -0.12 11.15 -20.39
CA VAL A 48 1.02 11.12 -19.46
C VAL A 48 2.34 10.82 -20.17
N SER A 49 2.40 9.78 -21.02
CA SER A 49 3.61 9.38 -21.73
C SER A 49 4.13 10.44 -22.71
N HIS A 50 3.27 11.35 -23.17
CA HIS A 50 3.66 12.42 -24.08
C HIS A 50 4.36 13.58 -23.33
N TYR A 51 3.86 13.94 -22.15
CA TYR A 51 4.30 15.15 -21.44
C TYR A 51 5.16 14.88 -20.20
N PHE A 52 4.90 13.80 -19.47
CA PHE A 52 5.62 13.45 -18.26
C PHE A 52 6.68 12.40 -18.59
N LYS A 53 7.94 12.83 -18.69
CA LYS A 53 9.08 11.99 -19.08
C LYS A 53 10.15 12.01 -17.99
N PRO A 54 10.03 11.12 -16.98
CA PRO A 54 11.08 10.86 -16.00
C PRO A 54 12.41 10.55 -16.69
N LYS A 55 13.50 11.08 -16.13
CA LYS A 55 14.86 10.79 -16.57
C LYS A 55 15.72 10.43 -15.37
N PRO A 56 16.67 9.50 -15.48
CA PRO A 56 17.65 9.27 -14.42
C PRO A 56 18.42 10.56 -14.11
N SER A 57 18.51 10.93 -12.84
CA SER A 57 19.29 12.09 -12.38
C SER A 57 20.78 11.76 -12.19
N GLY A 58 21.13 10.47 -12.16
CA GLY A 58 22.47 9.98 -11.78
C GLY A 58 22.74 9.98 -10.27
N VAL A 59 21.77 10.40 -9.45
CA VAL A 59 21.87 10.41 -7.99
C VAL A 59 21.29 9.12 -7.41
N LEU A 60 21.97 8.57 -6.41
CA LEU A 60 21.53 7.44 -5.60
C LEU A 60 21.21 7.94 -4.19
N VAL A 61 20.02 7.61 -3.70
CA VAL A 61 19.65 7.82 -2.29
C VAL A 61 19.15 6.52 -1.72
N ASP A 62 19.76 6.08 -0.61
CA ASP A 62 19.39 4.83 0.07
C ASP A 62 19.38 3.58 -0.83
N GLY A 63 20.24 3.57 -1.86
CA GLY A 63 20.31 2.48 -2.86
C GLY A 63 19.26 2.56 -3.96
N LEU A 64 18.41 3.59 -3.97
CA LEU A 64 17.41 3.84 -5.01
C LEU A 64 17.91 4.90 -6.00
N ASN A 65 17.70 4.63 -7.29
CA ASN A 65 18.01 5.57 -8.35
C ASN A 65 16.98 6.71 -8.37
N VAL A 66 17.46 7.94 -8.23
CA VAL A 66 16.60 9.13 -8.27
C VAL A 66 16.34 9.51 -9.71
N GLU A 67 15.06 9.69 -10.03
CA GLU A 67 14.56 10.19 -11.29
C GLU A 67 14.18 11.67 -11.16
N GLU A 68 14.31 12.41 -12.26
CA GLU A 68 13.91 13.79 -12.38
C GLU A 68 12.82 13.93 -13.45
N ALA A 69 11.79 14.70 -13.16
CA ALA A 69 10.75 15.08 -14.10
C ALA A 69 10.28 16.51 -13.84
N PHE A 70 9.57 17.10 -14.79
CA PHE A 70 8.98 18.43 -14.63
C PHE A 70 7.47 18.36 -14.79
N PHE A 71 6.75 18.93 -13.84
CA PHE A 71 5.29 19.05 -13.90
C PHE A 71 4.89 20.51 -13.69
N ARG A 72 4.21 21.09 -14.69
CA ARG A 72 3.80 22.51 -14.70
C ARG A 72 4.97 23.48 -14.40
N GLY A 73 6.14 23.19 -14.96
CA GLY A 73 7.35 24.02 -14.79
C GLY A 73 8.07 23.84 -13.44
N ARG A 74 7.62 22.91 -12.59
CA ARG A 74 8.26 22.61 -11.31
C ARG A 74 9.06 21.32 -11.40
N LYS A 75 10.27 21.34 -10.84
CA LYS A 75 11.14 20.17 -10.78
C LYS A 75 10.60 19.21 -9.74
N LEU A 76 10.50 17.94 -10.12
CA LEU A 76 10.15 16.84 -9.25
C LEU A 76 11.32 15.87 -9.19
N GLN A 77 11.58 15.36 -7.99
CA GLN A 77 12.57 14.30 -7.75
C GLN A 77 11.83 13.10 -7.19
N GLY A 78 12.02 11.94 -7.80
CA GLY A 78 11.25 10.76 -7.45
C GLY A 78 12.11 9.52 -7.38
N VAL A 79 11.62 8.50 -6.67
CA VAL A 79 12.19 7.15 -6.68
C VAL A 79 11.07 6.15 -6.94
N THR A 80 11.40 5.12 -7.70
CA THR A 80 10.50 4.00 -7.95
C THR A 80 10.66 2.98 -6.82
N VAL A 81 9.53 2.63 -6.20
CA VAL A 81 9.46 1.74 -5.04
C VAL A 81 8.64 0.51 -5.41
N ALA A 82 9.23 -0.67 -5.22
CA ALA A 82 8.52 -1.93 -5.37
C ALA A 82 7.59 -2.18 -4.19
N LEU A 83 6.41 -2.74 -4.45
CA LEU A 83 5.52 -3.22 -3.40
C LEU A 83 6.21 -4.37 -2.63
N PRO A 84 5.95 -4.53 -1.31
CA PRO A 84 6.55 -5.60 -0.54
C PRO A 84 6.19 -6.99 -1.08
N GLU A 85 7.04 -7.97 -0.82
CA GLU A 85 6.82 -9.35 -1.25
C GLU A 85 5.45 -9.88 -0.78
N GLY A 86 4.73 -10.55 -1.68
CA GLY A 86 3.38 -11.06 -1.42
C GLY A 86 2.26 -10.03 -1.60
N PHE A 87 2.56 -8.78 -1.95
CA PHE A 87 1.57 -7.74 -2.23
C PHE A 87 1.52 -7.37 -3.72
N GLN A 88 0.31 -7.06 -4.19
CA GLN A 88 0.03 -6.60 -5.54
C GLN A 88 -0.86 -5.36 -5.48
N GLY A 89 -0.56 -4.35 -6.30
CA GLY A 89 -1.38 -3.16 -6.45
C GLY A 89 -2.48 -3.40 -7.48
N TYR A 90 -3.70 -2.92 -7.19
CA TYR A 90 -4.85 -3.00 -8.09
C TYR A 90 -5.49 -1.63 -8.31
N VAL A 91 -5.85 -1.34 -9.56
CA VAL A 91 -6.71 -0.20 -9.90
C VAL A 91 -8.13 -0.71 -10.08
N LEU A 92 -8.99 -0.38 -9.13
CA LEU A 92 -10.38 -0.80 -9.12
C LEU A 92 -11.25 0.18 -9.89
N GLY A 93 -12.25 -0.34 -10.60
CA GLY A 93 -13.33 0.49 -11.12
C GLY A 93 -14.67 -0.21 -10.99
N LYS A 94 -15.73 0.59 -10.93
CA LYS A 94 -17.09 0.09 -10.85
C LYS A 94 -17.42 -0.79 -12.06
N LYS A 95 -18.03 -1.95 -11.82
CA LYS A 95 -18.48 -2.87 -12.87
C LYS A 95 -19.64 -2.21 -13.63
N LYS A 96 -19.51 -2.08 -14.96
CA LYS A 96 -20.64 -1.66 -15.80
C LYS A 96 -21.49 -2.91 -16.07
N VAL A 97 -22.76 -2.86 -15.73
CA VAL A 97 -23.72 -3.90 -16.13
C VAL A 97 -24.12 -3.59 -17.57
N GLU A 98 -23.66 -4.39 -18.52
CA GLU A 98 -24.07 -4.26 -19.92
C GLU A 98 -25.49 -4.81 -20.08
N GLY A 99 -26.48 -3.94 -20.36
CA GLY A 99 -27.84 -4.38 -20.72
C GLY A 99 -29.05 -3.62 -20.17
N GLY A 100 -28.96 -2.35 -19.78
CA GLY A 100 -30.14 -1.58 -19.37
C GLY A 100 -30.08 -0.12 -19.85
N LYS A 101 -31.04 0.27 -20.69
CA LYS A 101 -31.29 1.66 -21.11
C LYS A 101 -31.38 2.56 -19.88
N SER A 102 -30.85 3.77 -20.01
CA SER A 102 -31.00 4.91 -19.11
C SER A 102 -32.38 4.97 -18.45
N SER A 103 -32.45 4.72 -17.14
CA SER A 103 -33.47 5.31 -16.29
C SER A 103 -32.74 6.15 -15.24
N GLU A 104 -32.91 7.47 -15.36
CA GLU A 104 -32.87 8.35 -14.20
C GLU A 104 -33.82 7.77 -13.14
N ALA A 105 -33.40 7.80 -11.87
CA ALA A 105 -34.03 7.19 -10.70
C ALA A 105 -33.78 5.67 -10.50
N MET A 106 -32.65 5.33 -9.88
CA MET A 106 -32.61 4.93 -8.47
C MET A 106 -31.14 4.76 -8.06
N ASP A 107 -30.81 5.42 -6.96
CA ASP A 107 -29.59 5.27 -6.16
C ASP A 107 -29.54 3.84 -5.58
N GLY A 108 -29.26 2.88 -6.45
CA GLY A 108 -29.23 1.44 -6.19
C GLY A 108 -27.82 0.90 -6.31
N ASP A 109 -27.10 0.95 -5.19
CA ASP A 109 -26.10 -0.01 -4.71
C ASP A 109 -25.51 -0.98 -5.74
N SER A 110 -24.71 -0.47 -6.68
CA SER A 110 -23.77 -1.32 -7.42
C SER A 110 -22.45 -1.34 -6.68
N SER A 111 -22.46 -2.00 -5.52
CA SER A 111 -21.30 -2.29 -4.66
C SER A 111 -20.31 -3.28 -5.29
N CYS A 112 -20.38 -3.48 -6.61
CA CYS A 112 -19.54 -4.40 -7.38
C CYS A 112 -18.42 -3.65 -8.09
N TRP A 113 -17.19 -3.97 -7.70
CA TRP A 113 -15.96 -3.45 -8.27
C TRP A 113 -15.21 -4.56 -9.01
N GLN A 114 -14.41 -4.18 -9.99
CA GLN A 114 -13.54 -5.09 -10.71
C GLN A 114 -12.15 -4.46 -10.86
N SER A 115 -11.12 -5.30 -10.78
CA SER A 115 -9.76 -4.92 -11.16
C SER A 115 -9.70 -4.56 -12.64
N ARG A 116 -9.20 -3.36 -12.94
CA ARG A 116 -8.97 -2.89 -14.32
C ARG A 116 -7.51 -2.98 -14.72
N ALA A 117 -6.63 -2.89 -13.74
CA ALA A 117 -5.20 -2.92 -13.92
C ALA A 117 -4.52 -3.36 -12.63
N GLU A 118 -3.28 -3.80 -12.77
CA GLU A 118 -2.42 -4.19 -11.67
C GLU A 118 -1.05 -3.51 -11.78
N PHE A 119 -0.33 -3.37 -10.67
CA PHE A 119 1.02 -2.83 -10.67
C PHE A 119 1.84 -3.41 -9.51
N GLY A 120 3.10 -3.75 -9.77
CA GLY A 120 4.04 -4.23 -8.76
C GLY A 120 4.91 -3.13 -8.13
N ASN A 121 4.91 -1.92 -8.70
CA ASN A 121 5.67 -0.78 -8.21
C ASN A 121 5.02 0.54 -8.60
N PHE A 122 5.45 1.63 -7.97
CA PHE A 122 5.09 2.99 -8.38
C PHE A 122 6.23 3.96 -8.09
N THR A 123 6.22 5.10 -8.76
CA THR A 123 7.16 6.20 -8.51
C THR A 123 6.46 7.27 -7.68
N TYR A 124 6.99 7.59 -6.50
CA TYR A 124 6.54 8.80 -5.80
C TYR A 124 7.49 9.95 -6.09
N TRP A 125 6.94 11.16 -6.04
CA TRP A 125 7.64 12.38 -6.40
C TRP A 125 7.57 13.40 -5.29
N ASN A 126 8.70 14.00 -4.97
CA ASN A 126 8.83 15.15 -4.08
C ASN A 126 9.07 16.43 -4.87
N HIS A 127 8.68 17.57 -4.30
CA HIS A 127 8.88 18.88 -4.90
C HIS A 127 10.11 19.55 -4.28
N ASP A 128 11.14 19.80 -5.07
CA ASP A 128 12.39 20.45 -4.67
C ASP A 128 13.12 19.84 -3.46
N THR A 129 12.73 18.65 -3.02
CA THR A 129 13.39 17.88 -1.96
C THR A 129 13.76 16.50 -2.48
N MET A 130 14.94 16.03 -2.06
CA MET A 130 15.36 14.67 -2.37
C MET A 130 14.41 13.66 -1.70
N PRO A 131 14.05 12.57 -2.39
CA PRO A 131 13.42 11.40 -1.78
C PRO A 131 14.22 10.89 -0.57
N SER A 132 13.54 10.45 0.49
CA SER A 132 14.18 10.00 1.74
C SER A 132 13.37 8.90 2.42
N LYS A 133 14.02 8.05 3.24
CA LYS A 133 13.33 7.03 4.07
C LYS A 133 12.31 7.61 5.04
N GLU A 134 12.44 8.89 5.38
CA GLU A 134 11.54 9.61 6.26
C GLU A 134 10.25 10.05 5.57
N ASP A 135 10.17 9.92 4.24
CA ASP A 135 8.99 10.30 3.47
C ASP A 135 7.76 9.48 3.91
N PRO A 136 6.59 10.11 4.10
CA PRO A 136 5.40 9.45 4.65
C PRO A 136 4.99 8.18 3.90
N ILE A 137 5.14 8.18 2.57
CA ILE A 137 4.80 7.04 1.74
C ILE A 137 5.75 5.85 1.95
N LEU A 138 7.05 6.09 2.14
CA LEU A 138 7.99 5.02 2.47
C LEU A 138 7.77 4.51 3.89
N ARG A 139 7.52 5.41 4.84
CA ARG A 139 7.17 5.03 6.22
C ARG A 139 5.90 4.19 6.30
N CYS A 140 4.93 4.41 5.40
CA CYS A 140 3.70 3.62 5.41
C CYS A 140 3.95 2.15 5.05
N PHE A 141 5.04 1.83 4.34
CA PHE A 141 5.37 0.44 4.00
C PHE A 141 5.81 -0.39 5.23
N HIS A 142 6.29 0.27 6.29
CA HIS A 142 6.58 -0.44 7.54
C HIS A 142 5.33 -1.04 8.19
N TRP A 143 4.14 -0.53 7.85
CA TRP A 143 2.87 -1.07 8.34
C TRP A 143 2.64 -2.52 7.92
N PHE A 144 3.11 -2.93 6.73
CA PHE A 144 2.92 -4.31 6.26
C PHE A 144 3.56 -5.33 7.20
N SER A 145 4.81 -5.09 7.62
CA SER A 145 5.50 -5.97 8.58
C SER A 145 4.83 -5.96 9.95
N ILE A 146 4.39 -4.79 10.42
CA ILE A 146 3.71 -4.64 11.72
C ILE A 146 2.38 -5.39 11.71
N ALA A 147 1.55 -5.20 10.68
CA ALA A 147 0.26 -5.85 10.53
C ALA A 147 0.40 -7.38 10.47
N ASN A 148 1.39 -7.87 9.71
CA ASN A 148 1.66 -9.31 9.63
C ASN A 148 2.05 -9.91 10.98
N ALA A 149 2.88 -9.21 11.76
CA ALA A 149 3.26 -9.67 13.10
C ALA A 149 2.07 -9.63 14.08
N LEU A 150 1.27 -8.55 14.04
CA LEU A 150 0.14 -8.35 14.94
C LEU A 150 -1.01 -9.33 14.70
N HIS A 151 -1.30 -9.62 13.43
CA HIS A 151 -2.43 -10.48 13.02
C HIS A 151 -2.03 -11.93 12.79
N LYS A 152 -0.79 -12.32 13.10
CA LYS A 152 -0.37 -13.72 13.05
C LYS A 152 -1.28 -14.53 14.00
N PRO A 153 -1.95 -15.59 13.52
CA PRO A 153 -2.83 -16.38 14.37
C PRO A 153 -2.01 -17.02 15.49
N VAL A 154 -2.54 -16.95 16.72
CA VAL A 154 -1.91 -17.57 17.88
C VAL A 154 -2.31 -19.03 17.91
N ASN A 155 -1.32 -19.92 17.96
CA ASN A 155 -1.59 -21.35 18.08
C ASN A 155 -1.81 -21.75 19.56
N ALA A 156 -2.46 -22.89 19.80
CA ALA A 156 -2.78 -23.36 21.15
C ALA A 156 -1.52 -23.64 22.00
N GLU A 157 -0.39 -23.96 21.36
CA GLU A 157 0.89 -24.27 22.01
C GLU A 157 1.59 -22.99 22.53
N GLU A 158 1.51 -21.89 21.79
CA GLU A 158 1.95 -20.54 22.17
C GLU A 158 1.07 -19.98 23.30
N LEU A 159 -0.23 -20.24 23.26
CA LEU A 159 -1.16 -19.94 24.37
C LEU A 159 -0.82 -20.74 25.63
N ALA A 160 -0.54 -22.04 25.50
CA ALA A 160 -0.20 -22.89 26.65
C ALA A 160 1.15 -22.51 27.27
N SER A 161 2.15 -22.18 26.45
CA SER A 161 3.48 -21.76 26.92
C SER A 161 3.48 -20.38 27.58
N THR A 162 2.62 -19.45 27.16
CA THR A 162 2.45 -18.15 27.85
C THR A 162 1.69 -18.29 29.18
N SER A 163 0.75 -19.24 29.28
CA SER A 163 0.05 -19.54 30.55
C SER A 163 0.92 -20.24 31.60
N SER A 164 2.08 -20.76 31.21
CA SER A 164 3.02 -21.44 32.12
C SER A 164 4.02 -20.50 32.81
N ILE A 165 3.90 -19.18 32.58
CA ILE A 165 4.75 -18.16 33.21
C ILE A 165 4.13 -17.76 34.57
N ASP A 166 4.05 -18.73 35.49
CA ASP A 166 3.88 -18.50 36.94
C ASP A 166 5.24 -18.58 37.65
N GLY A 167 6.29 -18.09 36.99
CA GLY A 167 7.63 -17.94 37.57
C GLY A 167 7.86 -16.50 38.05
N PRO A 168 8.67 -16.28 39.11
CA PRO A 168 8.97 -14.93 39.57
C PRO A 168 9.55 -14.10 38.42
N TRP A 169 9.16 -12.83 38.35
CA TRP A 169 9.63 -11.84 37.37
C TRP A 169 11.13 -12.02 37.08
N PRO A 170 11.57 -12.04 35.81
CA PRO A 170 12.97 -12.17 35.50
C PRO A 170 13.70 -10.94 36.05
N THR A 171 14.48 -11.14 37.10
CA THR A 171 15.47 -10.16 37.54
C THR A 171 16.51 -10.08 36.42
N ASN A 172 16.68 -8.90 35.83
CA ASN A 172 17.79 -8.62 34.92
C ASN A 172 19.11 -8.87 35.66
N SER A 173 19.66 -10.08 35.54
CA SER A 173 21.06 -10.33 35.88
C SER A 173 21.88 -9.67 34.78
N VAL A 174 22.38 -8.48 35.06
CA VAL A 174 23.43 -7.86 34.25
C VAL A 174 24.64 -8.78 34.32
N SER A 175 24.85 -9.58 33.28
CA SER A 175 26.12 -10.26 33.08
C SER A 175 27.16 -9.17 32.77
N SER A 176 28.01 -8.87 33.74
CA SER A 176 29.18 -8.00 33.55
C SER A 176 29.99 -8.48 32.35
N ALA A 177 29.96 -7.71 31.27
CA ALA A 177 30.87 -7.88 30.16
C ALA A 177 32.29 -7.58 30.68
N LYS A 178 33.16 -8.58 30.69
CA LYS A 178 34.59 -8.40 30.97
C LYS A 178 35.18 -7.55 29.85
N VAL A 179 35.51 -6.29 30.15
CA VAL A 179 36.35 -5.45 29.31
C VAL A 179 37.72 -6.12 29.22
N LYS A 180 38.10 -6.55 28.02
CA LYS A 180 39.50 -6.91 27.73
C LYS A 180 40.23 -5.62 27.36
N GLU A 181 41.08 -5.14 28.26
CA GLU A 181 42.11 -4.15 27.91
C GLU A 181 43.02 -4.75 26.83
N VAL A 182 43.11 -4.04 25.71
CA VAL A 182 44.12 -4.30 24.68
C VAL A 182 45.29 -3.38 25.00
N HIS A 183 46.38 -3.93 25.52
CA HIS A 183 47.64 -3.22 25.66
C HIS A 183 48.33 -3.15 24.29
N THR A 184 48.65 -1.93 23.89
CA THR A 184 49.50 -1.56 22.75
C THR A 184 50.93 -2.04 22.95
N PHE A 185 51.57 -2.46 21.86
CA PHE A 185 53.00 -2.24 21.61
C PHE A 185 53.12 -1.48 20.29
#